data_AF-A0A1W9N7D0-F1
#
_entry.id   AF-A0A1W9N7D0-F1
#
_cell.length_a   1.000
_cell.length_b   1.000
_cell.length_c   1.000
_cell.angle_alpha   90.00
_cell.angle_beta   90.00
_cell.angle_gamma   90.00
#
_symmetry.space_group_name_H-M   'P 1'
#
loop_
_entity.id
_entity.type
_entity.pdbx_description
1 polymer ?
#
loop_
_entity_poly.entity_id
_entity_poly.type
_entity_poly.pdbx_seq_one_letter_code
_entity_poly.pdbx_strand_id
1 'polypeptide(L)'
;LKYLHELEYNFMKEDSAGHESFQTSEKEDEMSHLFISDMIQKSMAQGREEGRMQGMEEGRMQGIEQGIEQGMEKGRAQGIAQGILRTAKNLRDTGISMDIISRSTGLTAEEIQKL
;
A
#
# COMPACT_ATOMS: atom_id res chain seq x y z
N LEU A 1 -27.66 -0.84 -77.73
CA LEU A 1 -28.28 -0.35 -76.47
C LEU A 1 -28.11 -1.33 -75.30
N LYS A 2 -28.53 -2.60 -75.37
CA LYS A 2 -28.41 -3.57 -74.25
C LYS A 2 -26.99 -3.69 -73.66
N TYR A 3 -25.97 -3.79 -74.52
CA TYR A 3 -24.57 -3.97 -74.08
C TYR A 3 -24.02 -2.76 -73.29
N LEU A 4 -24.43 -1.54 -73.65
CA LEU A 4 -24.03 -0.32 -72.94
C LEU A 4 -24.65 -0.26 -71.53
N HIS A 5 -25.91 -0.66 -71.40
CA HIS A 5 -26.62 -0.65 -70.12
C HIS A 5 -26.06 -1.70 -69.13
N GLU A 6 -25.57 -2.82 -69.64
CA GLU A 6 -24.96 -3.88 -68.84
C GLU A 6 -23.54 -3.49 -68.35
N LEU A 7 -22.79 -2.77 -69.19
CA LEU A 7 -21.51 -2.17 -68.81
C LEU A 7 -21.66 -1.11 -67.72
N GLU A 8 -22.65 -0.21 -67.85
CA GLU A 8 -22.93 0.81 -66.83
C GLU A 8 -23.37 0.18 -65.49
N TYR A 9 -24.23 -0.84 -65.54
CA TYR A 9 -24.68 -1.55 -64.34
C TYR A 9 -23.53 -2.25 -63.59
N ASN A 10 -22.65 -2.95 -64.32
CA ASN A 10 -21.51 -3.63 -63.71
C ASN A 10 -20.51 -2.64 -63.11
N PHE A 11 -20.25 -1.52 -63.79
CA PHE A 11 -19.39 -0.46 -63.27
C PHE A 11 -19.94 0.15 -61.97
N MET A 12 -21.25 0.46 -61.93
CA MET A 12 -21.90 0.99 -60.73
C MET A 12 -21.88 -0.01 -59.56
N LYS A 13 -22.01 -1.31 -59.85
CA LYS A 13 -21.97 -2.36 -58.83
C LYS A 13 -20.56 -2.55 -58.25
N GLU A 14 -19.53 -2.51 -59.08
CA GLU A 14 -18.13 -2.59 -58.65
C GLU A 14 -17.73 -1.38 -57.78
N ASP A 15 -18.14 -0.16 -58.17
CA ASP A 15 -17.85 1.07 -57.41
C ASP A 15 -18.56 1.09 -56.04
N SER A 16 -19.81 0.62 -55.99
CA SER A 16 -20.57 0.47 -54.73
C SER A 16 -19.95 -0.58 -53.81
N ALA A 17 -19.51 -1.73 -54.34
CA ALA A 17 -18.86 -2.77 -53.56
C ALA A 17 -17.49 -2.32 -53.02
N GLY A 18 -16.75 -1.54 -53.81
CA GLY A 18 -15.51 -0.89 -53.37
C GLY A 18 -15.74 0.04 -52.17
N HIS A 19 -16.74 0.93 -52.27
CA HIS A 19 -17.11 1.83 -51.17
C HIS A 19 -17.53 1.08 -49.89
N GLU A 20 -18.33 0.02 -50.02
CA GLU A 20 -18.82 -0.76 -48.88
C GLU A 20 -17.69 -1.55 -48.20
N SER A 21 -16.75 -2.12 -48.98
CA SER A 21 -15.56 -2.80 -48.45
C SER A 21 -14.62 -1.85 -47.70
N PHE A 22 -14.42 -0.65 -48.22
CA PHE A 22 -13.58 0.39 -47.60
C PHE A 22 -14.20 0.90 -46.29
N GLN A 23 -15.50 1.17 -46.27
CA GLN A 23 -16.22 1.54 -45.03
C GLN A 23 -16.21 0.42 -43.98
N THR A 24 -16.16 -0.85 -44.42
CA THR A 24 -16.09 -1.99 -43.50
C THR A 24 -14.71 -2.09 -42.85
N SER A 25 -13.62 -1.90 -43.61
CA SER A 25 -12.27 -1.89 -43.05
C SER A 25 -12.03 -0.72 -42.09
N GLU A 26 -12.53 0.49 -42.40
CA GLU A 26 -12.40 1.64 -41.47
C GLU A 26 -13.11 1.36 -40.13
N LYS A 27 -14.30 0.76 -40.16
CA LYS A 27 -15.02 0.37 -38.94
C LYS A 27 -14.28 -0.70 -38.14
N GLU A 28 -13.63 -1.65 -38.80
CA GLU A 28 -12.83 -2.69 -38.13
C GLU A 28 -11.59 -2.10 -37.46
N ASP A 29 -10.92 -1.13 -38.10
CA ASP A 29 -9.77 -0.42 -37.54
C ASP A 29 -10.18 0.46 -36.34
N GLU A 30 -11.29 1.21 -36.45
CA GLU A 30 -11.84 1.99 -35.34
C GLU A 30 -12.23 1.12 -34.14
N MET A 31 -12.89 -0.01 -34.39
CA MET A 31 -13.25 -0.98 -33.36
C MET A 31 -12.01 -1.59 -32.70
N SER A 32 -10.96 -1.87 -33.47
CA SER A 32 -9.68 -2.37 -32.95
C SER A 32 -8.99 -1.34 -32.05
N HIS A 33 -8.98 -0.07 -32.45
CA HIS A 33 -8.45 1.02 -31.64
C HIS A 33 -9.25 1.21 -30.35
N LEU A 34 -10.58 1.16 -30.41
CA LEU A 34 -11.44 1.26 -29.24
C LEU A 34 -11.19 0.11 -28.25
N PHE A 35 -11.03 -1.12 -28.76
CA PHE A 35 -10.73 -2.28 -27.95
C PHE A 35 -9.37 -2.16 -27.25
N ILE A 36 -8.32 -1.77 -27.97
CA ILE A 36 -6.97 -1.56 -27.39
C ILE A 36 -7.01 -0.45 -26.33
N SER A 37 -7.70 0.66 -26.61
CA SER A 37 -7.85 1.77 -25.67
C SER A 37 -8.55 1.34 -24.37
N ASP A 38 -9.66 0.60 -24.48
CA ASP A 38 -10.38 0.04 -23.33
C ASP A 38 -9.51 -0.94 -22.53
N MET A 39 -8.76 -1.81 -23.20
CA MET A 39 -7.81 -2.71 -22.54
C MET A 39 -6.72 -1.95 -21.77
N ILE A 40 -6.15 -0.89 -22.35
CA ILE A 40 -5.15 -0.06 -21.67
C ILE A 40 -5.78 0.64 -20.46
N GLN A 41 -6.98 1.21 -20.60
CA GLN A 41 -7.65 1.87 -19.48
C GLN A 41 -7.95 0.89 -18.34
N LYS A 42 -8.47 -0.30 -18.66
CA LYS A 42 -8.77 -1.35 -17.67
C LYS A 42 -7.50 -1.84 -16.97
N SER A 43 -6.45 -2.14 -17.71
CA SER A 43 -5.17 -2.60 -17.12
C SER A 43 -4.53 -1.51 -16.25
N MET A 44 -4.58 -0.24 -16.66
CA MET A 44 -4.10 0.87 -15.84
C MET A 44 -4.95 1.10 -14.58
N ALA A 45 -6.27 0.88 -14.66
CA ALA A 45 -7.14 0.96 -13.50
C ALA A 45 -6.88 -0.19 -12.51
N GLN A 46 -6.72 -1.41 -13.02
CA GLN A 46 -6.37 -2.59 -12.22
C GLN A 46 -5.02 -2.41 -11.53
N GLY A 47 -3.97 -2.03 -12.27
CA GLY A 47 -2.65 -1.81 -11.68
C GLY A 47 -2.63 -0.71 -10.61
N ARG A 48 -3.44 0.35 -10.79
CA ARG A 48 -3.60 1.39 -9.76
C ARG A 48 -4.30 0.86 -8.51
N GLU A 49 -5.34 0.07 -8.68
CA GLU A 49 -6.09 -0.49 -7.55
C GLU A 49 -5.26 -1.54 -6.79
N GLU A 50 -4.56 -2.42 -7.50
CA GLU A 50 -3.63 -3.40 -6.92
C GLU A 50 -2.51 -2.69 -6.15
N GLY A 51 -1.85 -1.69 -6.76
CA GLY A 51 -0.80 -0.92 -6.10
C GLY A 51 -1.31 -0.17 -4.87
N ARG A 52 -2.54 0.37 -4.92
CA ARG A 52 -3.18 1.03 -3.77
C ARG A 52 -3.45 0.02 -2.64
N MET A 53 -4.00 -1.15 -2.96
CA MET A 53 -4.27 -2.19 -1.96
C MET A 53 -2.99 -2.71 -1.33
N GLN A 54 -1.97 -3.01 -2.13
CA GLN A 54 -0.69 -3.49 -1.65
C GLN A 54 -0.01 -2.44 -0.76
N GLY A 55 0.07 -1.19 -1.21
CA GLY A 55 0.67 -0.11 -0.40
C GLY A 55 -0.07 0.15 0.91
N MET A 56 -1.40 0.03 0.92
CA MET A 56 -2.20 0.16 2.13
C MET A 56 -1.94 -1.00 3.11
N GLU A 57 -1.87 -2.24 2.62
CA GLU A 57 -1.63 -3.40 3.47
C GLU A 57 -0.20 -3.43 4.02
N GLU A 58 0.80 -3.13 3.19
CA GLU A 58 2.20 -3.01 3.61
C GLU A 58 2.36 -1.89 4.64
N GLY A 59 1.81 -0.70 4.37
CA GLY A 59 1.87 0.43 5.30
C GLY A 59 1.17 0.13 6.63
N ARG A 60 0.03 -0.56 6.61
CA ARG A 60 -0.69 -1.00 7.81
C ARG A 60 0.14 -2.00 8.61
N MET A 61 0.73 -3.00 7.96
CA MET A 61 1.54 -4.03 8.61
C MET A 61 2.79 -3.43 9.25
N GLN A 62 3.54 -2.62 8.52
CA GLN A 62 4.73 -1.93 9.03
C GLN A 62 4.39 -1.00 10.20
N GLY A 63 3.30 -0.24 10.10
CA GLY A 63 2.87 0.66 11.17
C GLY A 63 2.50 -0.08 12.46
N ILE A 64 1.83 -1.23 12.34
CA ILE A 64 1.48 -2.08 13.50
C ILE A 64 2.73 -2.68 14.12
N GLU A 65 3.63 -3.25 13.31
CA GLU A 65 4.86 -3.88 13.79
C GLU A 65 5.74 -2.87 14.53
N GLN A 66 6.01 -1.72 13.93
CA GLN A 66 6.79 -0.64 14.56
C GLN A 66 6.12 -0.12 15.83
N GLY A 67 4.79 0.04 15.82
CA GLY A 67 4.03 0.49 16.98
C GLY A 67 4.12 -0.49 18.15
N ILE A 68 4.01 -1.79 17.88
CA ILE A 68 4.13 -2.86 18.88
C ILE A 68 5.55 -2.91 19.44
N GLU A 69 6.57 -2.91 18.59
CA GLU A 69 7.97 -2.97 19.01
C GLU A 69 8.33 -1.78 19.93
N GLN A 70 8.05 -0.55 19.47
CA GLN A 70 8.32 0.66 20.26
C GLN A 70 7.51 0.68 21.56
N GLY A 71 6.25 0.23 21.52
CA GLY A 71 5.38 0.16 22.69
C GLY A 71 5.91 -0.83 23.73
N MET A 72 6.34 -2.02 23.30
CA MET A 72 6.90 -3.06 24.18
C MET A 72 8.24 -2.61 24.76
N GLU A 73 9.13 -2.02 23.97
CA GLU A 73 10.43 -1.55 24.46
C GLU A 73 10.26 -0.47 25.53
N LYS A 74 9.44 0.57 25.23
CA LYS A 74 9.15 1.65 26.19
C LYS A 74 8.47 1.11 27.43
N GLY A 75 7.46 0.25 27.28
CA GLY A 75 6.73 -0.34 28.40
C GLY A 75 7.63 -1.19 29.30
N ARG A 76 8.52 -2.00 28.72
CA ARG A 76 9.49 -2.81 29.46
C ARG A 76 10.49 -1.93 30.21
N ALA A 77 11.05 -0.91 29.56
CA ALA A 77 12.01 0.00 30.19
C ALA A 77 11.37 0.78 31.35
N GLN A 78 10.17 1.33 31.14
CA GLN A 78 9.41 2.00 32.19
C GLN A 78 9.05 1.07 33.34
N GLY A 79 8.59 -0.15 33.05
CA GLY A 79 8.24 -1.15 34.06
C GLY A 79 9.44 -1.56 34.91
N ILE A 80 10.62 -1.77 34.30
CA ILE A 80 11.86 -2.07 35.02
C ILE A 80 12.26 -0.90 35.91
N ALA A 81 12.27 0.33 35.38
CA ALA A 81 12.63 1.52 36.16
C ALA A 81 11.68 1.70 37.36
N GLN A 82 10.36 1.61 37.14
CA GLN A 82 9.36 1.68 38.23
C GLN A 82 9.54 0.56 39.25
N GLY A 83 9.86 -0.66 38.80
CA GLY A 83 10.14 -1.80 39.66
C GLY A 83 11.37 -1.58 40.55
N ILE A 84 12.45 -1.05 39.98
CA ILE A 84 13.68 -0.68 40.70
C ILE A 84 13.37 0.38 41.75
N LEU A 85 12.69 1.48 41.38
CA LEU A 85 12.35 2.56 42.30
C LEU A 85 11.44 2.08 43.44
N ARG A 86 10.41 1.27 43.14
CA ARG A 86 9.52 0.69 44.14
C ARG A 86 10.27 -0.21 45.11
N THR A 87 11.17 -1.04 44.59
CA THR A 87 11.99 -1.94 45.42
C THR A 87 12.92 -1.12 46.32
N ALA A 88 13.64 -0.15 45.77
CA ALA A 88 14.54 0.72 46.53
C ALA A 88 13.81 1.48 47.65
N LYS A 89 12.63 2.02 47.35
CA LYS A 89 11.77 2.70 48.34
C LYS A 89 11.39 1.76 49.48
N ASN A 90 10.88 0.57 49.15
CA ASN A 90 10.51 -0.42 50.17
C ASN A 90 11.71 -0.82 51.05
N LEU A 91 12.87 -1.07 50.45
CA LEU A 91 14.08 -1.44 51.21
C LEU A 91 14.48 -0.32 52.18
N ARG A 92 14.44 0.93 51.73
CA ARG A 92 14.74 2.10 52.57
C ARG A 92 13.74 2.22 53.72
N ASP A 93 12.45 2.08 53.43
CA ASP A 93 11.39 2.19 54.42
C ASP A 93 11.47 1.06 55.47
N THR A 94 12.06 -0.09 55.12
CA THR A 94 12.39 -1.18 56.06
C THR A 94 13.69 -0.98 56.84
N GLY A 95 14.39 0.13 56.64
CA GLY A 95 15.62 0.47 57.38
C GLY A 95 16.90 -0.17 56.84
N ILE A 96 16.88 -0.72 55.61
CA ILE A 96 18.11 -1.21 54.96
C ILE A 96 19.01 -0.02 54.60
N SER A 97 20.32 -0.18 54.79
CA SER A 97 21.27 0.89 54.56
C SER A 97 21.32 1.32 53.08
N MET A 98 21.52 2.63 52.86
CA MET A 98 21.64 3.20 51.51
C MET A 98 22.73 2.53 50.67
N ASP A 99 23.84 2.13 51.31
CA ASP A 99 24.94 1.40 50.66
C ASP A 99 24.48 0.04 50.08
N ILE A 100 23.69 -0.73 50.83
CA ILE A 100 23.13 -2.00 50.34
C ILE A 100 22.12 -1.73 49.22
N ILE A 101 21.21 -0.77 49.39
CA ILE A 101 20.19 -0.45 48.39
C ILE A 101 20.86 -0.01 47.08
N SER A 102 21.88 0.83 47.16
CA SER A 102 22.64 1.30 46.00
C SER A 102 23.29 0.14 45.25
N ARG A 103 24.00 -0.76 45.94
CA ARG A 103 24.60 -1.95 45.31
C ARG A 103 23.56 -2.91 44.71
N SER A 104 22.39 -3.04 45.32
CA SER A 104 21.35 -3.98 44.87
C SER A 104 20.48 -3.45 43.72
N THR A 105 20.29 -2.14 43.64
CA THR A 105 19.35 -1.51 42.70
C THR A 105 20.04 -0.71 41.59
N GLY A 106 21.33 -0.41 41.76
CA GLY A 106 22.09 0.44 40.85
C GLY A 106 21.80 1.93 40.98
N LEU A 107 20.93 2.34 41.92
CA LEU A 107 20.65 3.75 42.19
C LEU A 107 21.79 4.40 42.98
N THR A 108 22.01 5.68 42.72
CA THR A 108 22.91 6.53 43.50
C THR A 108 22.33 6.85 44.88
N ALA A 109 23.19 7.21 45.83
CA ALA A 109 22.74 7.64 47.15
C ALA A 109 21.78 8.84 47.07
N GLU A 110 22.01 9.77 46.14
CA GLU A 110 21.13 10.93 45.91
C GLU A 110 19.74 10.51 45.40
N GLU A 111 19.67 9.57 44.46
CA GLU A 111 18.38 9.05 43.97
C GLU A 111 17.61 8.36 45.09
N ILE A 112 18.28 7.54 45.91
CA ILE A 112 17.68 6.84 47.05
C ILE A 112 17.19 7.83 48.12
N GLN A 113 17.93 8.92 48.33
CA GLN A 113 17.56 9.97 49.28
C GLN A 113 16.32 10.75 48.84
N LYS A 114 16.06 10.83 47.52
CA LYS A 114 14.90 11.50 46.92
C LYS A 114 13.62 10.64 46.84
N LEU A 115 13.71 9.32 47.09
CA LEU A 115 12.56 8.39 47.06
C LEU A 115 11.55 8.62 48.20
#